data_AF-A0AAV8VD33-F1
#
_entry.id   AF-A0AAV8VD33-F1
#
_cell.length_a   1.000
_cell.length_b   1.000
_cell.length_c   1.000
_cell.angle_alpha   90.00
_cell.angle_beta   90.00
_cell.angle_gamma   90.00
#
_symmetry.space_group_name_H-M   'P 1'
#
loop_
_entity.id
_entity.type
_entity.pdbx_description
1 polymer ?
#
loop_
_entity_poly.entity_id
_entity_poly.type
_entity_poly.pdbx_seq_one_letter_code
_entity_poly.pdbx_strand_id
1 'polypeptide(L)'
;MNQSEEAMREPIKKKKLIQKKGERAQVDPTKTVINLSSKILDQNQINLLNRGLKFTMAPRSIPRIELMMTAEETASQMEDAERAEEYRWKIRTVLERADYKPRKNISAESTALKDLQSDLSIKILPADKGNATVVLDLEIYNKIQEMMEQGQYKKLRKDPTSSIEIKEGITTSAVKNTHHFGEIIREQHITQQDPLVSFDVTSLFTNVPTNKALDIVKKKLSEDQALEHRTSLSINMIMEMLNMCINTTYFQLYNDFYQQEFSVAMGSPLLPIVSNIFIGDIVT
;
A
#
# COMPACT_ATOMS: atom_id res chain seq x y z
N MET A 1 28.69 23.19 65.10
CA MET A 1 28.82 21.79 65.57
C MET A 1 27.44 21.18 65.53
N ASN A 2 27.25 20.24 64.60
CA ASN A 2 26.26 19.16 64.55
C ASN A 2 24.78 19.51 64.81
N GLN A 3 23.95 19.40 63.76
CA GLN A 3 22.64 18.71 63.80
C GLN A 3 21.81 18.74 62.49
N SER A 4 22.31 19.30 61.38
CA SER A 4 21.53 19.37 60.11
C SER A 4 22.10 18.56 58.94
N GLU A 5 23.18 17.79 59.12
CA GLU A 5 23.79 16.95 58.07
C GLU A 5 23.29 15.49 58.03
N GLU A 6 22.31 15.11 58.85
CA GLU A 6 21.96 13.69 59.09
C GLU A 6 20.67 13.22 58.40
N ALA A 7 20.08 13.99 57.48
CA ALA A 7 18.79 13.67 56.85
C ALA A 7 18.85 13.07 55.42
N MET A 8 20.03 12.77 54.85
CA MET A 8 20.12 12.29 53.45
C MET A 8 21.04 11.07 53.25
N ARG A 9 21.09 10.15 54.21
CA ARG A 9 21.66 8.81 54.03
C ARG A 9 20.60 7.72 54.17
N GLU A 10 19.61 7.72 53.28
CA GLU A 10 18.84 6.50 53.04
C GLU A 10 19.47 5.69 51.90
N PRO A 11 19.74 4.38 52.09
CA PRO A 11 20.21 3.53 51.03
C PRO A 11 19.11 3.36 49.98
N ILE A 12 19.36 3.82 48.76
CA ILE A 12 18.49 3.61 47.61
C ILE A 12 18.28 2.10 47.45
N LYS A 13 17.09 1.62 47.84
CA LYS A 13 16.66 0.25 47.62
C LYS A 13 16.69 0.00 46.11
N LYS A 14 17.63 -0.83 45.64
CA LYS A 14 17.67 -1.32 44.25
C LYS A 14 16.35 -2.05 43.95
N LYS A 15 15.36 -1.34 43.44
CA LYS A 15 14.22 -1.96 42.76
C LYS A 15 14.82 -2.73 41.59
N LYS A 16 14.83 -4.06 41.69
CA LYS A 16 15.01 -4.92 40.53
C LYS A 16 13.90 -4.53 39.56
N LEU A 17 14.23 -3.70 38.57
CA LEU A 17 13.49 -3.62 37.32
C LEU A 17 13.66 -4.97 36.64
N ILE A 18 12.90 -5.96 37.11
CA ILE A 18 12.50 -7.06 36.26
C ILE A 18 11.63 -6.38 35.23
N GLN A 19 12.24 -5.97 34.11
CA GLN A 19 11.49 -5.65 32.92
C GLN A 19 10.58 -6.86 32.70
N LYS A 20 9.27 -6.67 32.88
CA LYS A 20 8.28 -7.59 32.32
C LYS A 20 8.71 -7.74 30.87
N LYS A 21 9.18 -8.93 30.52
CA LYS A 21 9.40 -9.35 29.14
C LYS A 21 8.08 -9.02 28.47
N GLY A 22 8.03 -7.98 27.63
CA GLY A 22 6.81 -7.62 26.94
C GLY A 22 6.30 -8.90 26.29
N GLU A 23 5.11 -9.34 26.69
CA GLU A 23 4.40 -10.36 25.95
C GLU A 23 4.29 -9.81 24.54
N ARG A 24 5.11 -10.35 23.63
CA ARG A 24 4.92 -10.09 22.21
C ARG A 24 3.51 -10.59 21.94
N ALA A 25 2.63 -9.70 21.52
CA ALA A 25 1.36 -10.11 20.94
C ALA A 25 1.66 -11.24 19.97
N GLN A 26 1.10 -12.42 20.20
CA GLN A 26 1.12 -13.50 19.22
C GLN A 26 0.29 -12.99 18.06
N VAL A 27 0.95 -12.35 17.10
CA VAL A 27 0.34 -12.01 15.83
C VAL A 27 0.16 -13.33 15.10
N ASP A 28 -1.06 -13.58 14.62
CA ASP A 28 -1.41 -14.78 13.89
C ASP A 28 -0.42 -14.97 12.72
N PRO A 29 0.40 -16.04 12.71
CA PRO A 29 1.48 -16.21 11.74
C PRO A 29 0.99 -16.38 10.29
N THR A 30 -0.31 -16.58 10.11
CA THR A 30 -0.98 -16.74 8.81
C THR A 30 -1.46 -15.42 8.20
N LYS A 31 -1.55 -14.33 8.98
CA LYS A 31 -1.93 -13.00 8.46
C LYS A 31 -0.73 -12.16 8.03
N THR A 32 0.45 -12.42 8.60
CA THR A 32 1.66 -11.64 8.31
C THR A 32 2.44 -12.18 7.13
N VAL A 33 2.30 -13.46 6.76
CA VAL A 33 2.96 -14.03 5.58
C VAL A 33 1.90 -14.52 4.59
N ILE A 34 1.87 -13.90 3.41
CA ILE A 34 0.94 -14.25 2.33
C ILE A 34 1.75 -14.94 1.24
N ASN A 35 1.59 -16.24 1.11
CA ASN A 35 2.22 -17.01 0.05
C ASN A 35 1.31 -17.10 -1.17
N LEU A 36 1.71 -16.43 -2.26
CA LEU A 36 1.04 -16.47 -3.56
C LEU A 36 1.90 -17.21 -4.61
N SER A 37 3.05 -17.76 -4.18
CA SER A 37 3.90 -18.59 -5.03
C SER A 37 3.39 -20.02 -5.08
N SER A 38 3.77 -20.73 -6.15
CA SER A 38 3.52 -22.16 -6.33
C SER A 38 4.30 -23.05 -5.34
N LYS A 39 5.22 -22.49 -4.55
CA LYS A 39 6.04 -23.23 -3.60
C LYS A 39 5.40 -23.39 -2.23
N ILE A 40 5.61 -24.55 -1.63
CA ILE A 40 5.24 -24.83 -0.24
C ILE A 40 6.41 -24.39 0.64
N LEU A 41 6.14 -23.43 1.54
CA LEU A 41 7.13 -22.93 2.49
C LEU A 41 7.22 -23.85 3.71
N ASP A 42 8.44 -24.11 4.18
CA ASP A 42 8.67 -24.83 5.44
C ASP A 42 8.24 -23.99 6.65
N GLN A 43 7.93 -24.64 7.77
CA GLN A 43 7.55 -23.96 9.00
C GLN A 43 8.65 -23.01 9.51
N ASN A 44 9.93 -23.36 9.30
CA ASN A 44 11.05 -22.46 9.65
C ASN A 44 11.12 -21.23 8.73
N GLN A 45 10.77 -21.37 7.45
CA GLN A 45 10.69 -20.27 6.50
C GLN A 45 9.53 -19.33 6.85
N ILE A 46 8.36 -19.89 7.20
CA ILE A 46 7.20 -19.12 7.63
C ILE A 46 7.50 -18.37 8.93
N ASN A 47 8.14 -19.02 9.91
CA ASN A 47 8.52 -18.39 11.17
C ASN A 47 9.55 -17.26 10.96
N LEU A 48 10.48 -17.44 10.03
CA LEU A 48 11.46 -16.42 9.65
C LEU A 48 10.77 -15.21 9.01
N LEU A 49 9.89 -15.42 8.03
CA LEU A 49 9.17 -14.34 7.34
C LEU A 49 8.20 -13.61 8.27
N ASN A 50 7.63 -14.31 9.26
CA ASN A 50 6.80 -13.72 10.32
C ASN A 50 7.54 -12.73 11.23
N ARG A 51 8.87 -12.81 11.31
CA ARG A 51 9.67 -11.79 12.04
C ARG A 51 9.69 -10.45 11.31
N GLY A 52 9.29 -10.43 10.04
CA GLY A 52 9.19 -9.26 9.19
C GLY A 52 10.53 -8.81 8.60
N LEU A 53 10.46 -8.03 7.53
CA LEU A 53 11.63 -7.55 6.77
C LEU A 53 12.53 -6.58 7.56
N LYS A 54 12.03 -6.02 8.68
CA LYS A 54 12.79 -5.15 9.58
C LYS A 54 13.56 -5.92 10.66
N PHE A 55 13.46 -7.25 10.68
CA PHE A 55 14.18 -8.07 11.65
C PHE A 55 15.68 -8.06 11.35
N THR A 56 16.48 -7.59 12.30
CA THR A 56 17.94 -7.56 12.19
C THR A 56 18.57 -8.76 12.89
N MET A 57 19.51 -9.43 12.22
CA MET A 57 20.30 -10.48 12.88
C MET A 57 21.28 -9.88 13.87
N ALA A 58 21.43 -10.53 15.02
CA ALA A 58 22.40 -10.10 16.03
C ALA A 58 23.82 -10.24 15.46
N PRO A 59 24.66 -9.20 15.57
CA PRO A 59 26.04 -9.26 15.08
C PRO A 59 26.85 -10.28 15.87
N ARG A 60 27.83 -10.91 15.23
CA ARG A 60 28.66 -11.96 15.85
C ARG A 60 29.60 -11.42 16.94
N SER A 61 29.93 -10.14 16.86
CA SER A 61 30.77 -9.40 17.78
C SER A 61 30.27 -7.96 17.88
N ILE A 62 30.65 -7.25 18.94
CA ILE A 62 30.35 -5.83 19.07
C ILE A 62 31.04 -5.07 17.92
N PRO A 63 30.31 -4.30 17.09
CA PRO A 63 30.90 -3.49 16.02
C PRO A 63 31.56 -2.25 16.63
N ARG A 64 32.78 -2.43 17.16
CA ARG A 64 33.53 -1.40 17.89
C ARG A 64 33.70 -0.12 17.07
N ILE A 65 33.97 -0.26 15.77
CA ILE A 65 34.19 0.87 14.86
C ILE A 65 32.89 1.67 14.66
N GLU A 66 31.75 1.03 14.40
CA GLU A 66 30.45 1.75 14.26
C GLU A 66 30.06 2.49 15.53
N LEU A 67 30.28 1.86 16.69
CA LEU A 67 30.04 2.51 17.98
C LEU A 67 31.00 3.68 18.23
N MET A 68 32.25 3.60 17.78
CA MET A 68 33.19 4.71 17.85
C MET A 68 32.80 5.84 16.89
N MET A 69 32.36 5.52 15.67
CA MET A 69 31.92 6.51 14.69
C MET A 69 30.68 7.25 15.19
N THR A 70 29.66 6.53 15.65
CA THR A 70 28.44 7.14 16.22
C THR A 70 28.74 7.95 17.48
N ALA A 71 29.65 7.47 18.33
CA ALA A 71 30.12 8.23 19.49
C ALA A 71 30.83 9.52 19.09
N GLU A 72 31.70 9.48 18.08
CA GLU A 72 32.42 10.66 17.60
C GLU A 72 31.49 11.66 16.93
N GLU A 73 30.54 11.18 16.12
CA GLU A 73 29.49 12.02 15.53
C GLU A 73 28.69 12.74 16.61
N THR A 74 28.26 12.01 17.65
CA THR A 74 27.51 12.60 18.76
C THR A 74 28.36 13.60 19.56
N ALA A 75 29.65 13.29 19.79
CA ALA A 75 30.58 14.18 20.49
C ALA A 75 30.86 15.46 19.68
N SER A 76 30.92 15.36 18.34
CA SER A 76 31.15 16.50 17.45
C SER A 76 29.99 17.50 17.41
N GLN A 77 28.77 17.05 17.75
CA GLN A 77 27.57 17.90 17.82
C GLN A 77 27.39 18.57 19.19
N MET A 78 28.23 18.27 20.18
CA MET A 78 28.15 18.90 21.50
C MET A 78 28.85 20.25 21.50
N GLU A 79 28.20 21.27 22.08
CA GLU A 79 28.77 22.62 22.21
C GLU A 79 29.88 22.71 23.29
N ASP A 80 29.81 21.83 24.30
CA ASP A 80 30.73 21.79 25.44
C ASP A 80 31.84 20.76 25.22
N ALA A 81 33.07 21.25 25.04
CA ALA A 81 34.25 20.44 24.78
C ALA A 81 34.62 19.51 25.96
N GLU A 82 34.37 19.92 27.21
CA GLU A 82 34.69 19.08 28.37
C GLU A 82 33.73 17.89 28.47
N ARG A 83 32.44 18.12 28.22
CA ARG A 83 31.43 17.04 28.19
C ARG A 83 31.64 16.10 27.02
N ALA A 84 32.04 16.61 25.86
CA ALA A 84 32.39 15.79 24.71
C ALA A 84 33.55 14.83 25.03
N GLU A 85 34.60 15.33 25.70
CA GLU A 85 35.74 14.50 26.08
C GLU A 85 35.40 13.48 27.18
N GLU A 86 34.60 13.89 28.17
CA GLU A 86 34.09 12.98 29.20
C GLU A 86 33.25 11.84 28.58
N TYR A 87 32.43 12.15 27.58
CA TYR A 87 31.63 11.19 26.84
C TYR A 87 32.51 10.20 26.05
N ARG A 88 33.51 10.70 25.31
CA ARG A 88 34.50 9.85 24.61
C ARG A 88 35.21 8.90 25.58
N TRP A 89 35.64 9.41 26.73
CA TRP A 89 36.36 8.62 27.74
C TRP A 89 35.49 7.51 28.33
N LYS A 90 34.22 7.82 28.65
CA LYS A 90 33.25 6.82 29.14
C LYS A 90 33.02 5.71 28.12
N ILE A 91 32.84 6.06 26.84
CA ILE A 91 32.62 5.08 25.78
C ILE A 91 33.85 4.22 25.54
N ARG A 92 35.04 4.81 25.47
CA ARG A 92 36.31 4.08 25.39
C ARG A 92 36.42 3.05 26.50
N THR A 93 36.21 3.47 27.75
CA THR A 93 36.30 2.61 28.92
C THR A 93 35.32 1.43 28.86
N VAL A 94 34.09 1.69 28.40
CA VAL A 94 33.07 0.64 28.24
C VAL A 94 33.45 -0.33 27.11
N LEU A 95 33.93 0.16 25.97
CA LEU A 95 34.33 -0.69 24.83
C LEU A 95 35.57 -1.53 25.16
N GLU A 96 36.53 -0.99 25.89
CA GLU A 96 37.73 -1.71 26.34
C GLU A 96 37.40 -2.83 27.33
N ARG A 97 36.45 -2.58 28.25
CA ARG A 97 36.03 -3.56 29.27
C ARG A 97 34.94 -4.53 28.78
N ALA A 98 34.29 -4.25 27.65
CA ALA A 98 33.22 -5.08 27.14
C ALA A 98 33.76 -6.38 26.49
N ASP A 99 33.76 -7.46 27.25
CA ASP A 99 33.84 -8.84 26.73
C ASP A 99 32.42 -9.43 26.53
N TYR A 100 31.52 -8.62 25.96
CA TYR A 100 30.14 -9.03 25.74
C TYR A 100 30.00 -9.70 24.36
N LYS A 101 29.50 -10.94 24.35
CA LYS A 101 29.12 -11.66 23.13
C LYS A 101 27.59 -11.54 22.93
N PRO A 102 27.11 -10.90 21.85
CA PRO A 102 25.69 -10.79 21.57
C PRO A 102 25.02 -12.17 21.50
N ARG A 103 23.84 -12.30 22.09
CA ARG A 103 23.07 -13.55 22.01
C ARG A 103 22.54 -13.74 20.58
N LYS A 104 22.74 -14.93 20.02
CA LYS A 104 22.16 -15.31 18.72
C LYS A 104 20.64 -15.21 18.80
N ASN A 105 20.04 -14.46 17.89
CA ASN A 105 18.60 -14.27 17.78
C ASN A 105 17.95 -15.14 16.69
N ILE A 106 18.76 -15.91 15.94
CA ILE A 106 18.37 -16.92 14.96
C ILE A 106 19.15 -18.20 15.25
N SER A 107 18.48 -19.35 15.22
CA SER A 107 19.08 -20.68 15.37
C SER A 107 18.71 -21.58 14.19
N ALA A 108 17.55 -22.24 14.23
CA ALA A 108 17.08 -23.17 13.21
C ALA A 108 16.69 -22.48 11.89
N GLU A 109 16.23 -21.23 11.96
CA GLU A 109 15.83 -20.44 10.79
C GLU A 109 17.03 -19.99 9.92
N SER A 110 18.28 -20.18 10.37
CA SER A 110 19.47 -19.80 9.58
C SER A 110 19.62 -20.62 8.31
N THR A 111 19.17 -21.87 8.30
CA THR A 111 19.20 -22.72 7.10
C THR A 111 18.11 -22.28 6.15
N ALA A 112 16.89 -22.07 6.66
CA ALA A 112 15.76 -21.53 5.91
C ALA A 112 16.07 -20.20 5.22
N LEU A 113 16.83 -19.30 5.85
CA LEU A 113 17.26 -18.04 5.25
C LEU A 113 18.20 -18.25 4.05
N LYS A 114 19.14 -19.20 4.15
CA LYS A 114 20.04 -19.54 3.04
C LYS A 114 19.28 -20.19 1.90
N ASP A 115 18.34 -21.07 2.21
CA ASP A 115 17.52 -21.76 1.23
C ASP A 115 16.66 -20.75 0.45
N LEU A 116 15.95 -19.85 1.16
CA LEU A 116 15.17 -18.77 0.54
C LEU A 116 16.04 -17.79 -0.25
N GLN A 117 17.27 -17.52 0.21
CA GLN A 117 18.19 -16.64 -0.50
C GLN A 117 18.76 -17.28 -1.78
N SER A 118 18.94 -18.60 -1.77
CA SER A 118 19.40 -19.35 -2.95
C SER A 118 18.31 -19.55 -3.99
N ASP A 119 17.04 -19.38 -3.60
CA ASP A 119 15.90 -19.59 -4.45
C ASP A 119 15.66 -18.40 -5.37
N LEU A 120 16.06 -18.55 -6.63
CA LEU A 120 15.86 -17.52 -7.65
C LEU A 120 14.45 -17.57 -8.26
N SER A 121 13.63 -18.59 -7.97
CA SER A 121 12.29 -18.70 -8.56
C SER A 121 11.24 -17.87 -7.84
N ILE A 122 11.54 -17.38 -6.64
CA ILE A 122 10.60 -16.63 -5.80
C ILE A 122 11.10 -15.21 -5.55
N LYS A 123 10.15 -14.29 -5.44
CA LYS A 123 10.37 -12.90 -5.06
C LYS A 123 9.64 -12.61 -3.76
N ILE A 124 10.36 -12.09 -2.76
CA ILE A 124 9.82 -11.75 -1.44
C ILE A 124 9.72 -10.23 -1.33
N LEU A 125 8.53 -9.70 -1.03
CA LEU A 125 8.23 -8.28 -1.03
C LEU A 125 7.42 -7.87 0.22
N PRO A 126 7.55 -6.64 0.70
CA PRO A 126 6.60 -6.09 1.68
C PRO A 126 5.23 -5.89 1.04
N ALA A 127 4.17 -6.18 1.79
CA ALA A 127 2.82 -5.78 1.43
C ALA A 127 2.60 -4.28 1.70
N ASP A 128 1.77 -3.64 0.88
CA ASP A 128 1.38 -2.23 1.03
C ASP A 128 0.62 -1.97 2.35
N LYS A 129 -0.22 -2.91 2.77
CA LYS A 129 -1.04 -2.81 3.98
C LYS A 129 -0.76 -3.95 4.96
N GLY A 130 -0.68 -3.62 6.25
CA GLY A 130 -0.65 -4.62 7.33
C GLY A 130 0.71 -5.19 7.73
N ASN A 131 1.83 -4.60 7.26
CA ASN A 131 3.20 -5.07 7.56
C ASN A 131 3.38 -6.58 7.25
N ALA A 132 2.70 -7.06 6.21
CA ALA A 132 2.79 -8.43 5.76
C ALA A 132 3.95 -8.60 4.76
N THR A 133 4.42 -9.84 4.62
CA THR A 133 5.43 -10.24 3.64
C THR A 133 4.74 -11.12 2.60
N VAL A 134 4.84 -10.74 1.33
CA VAL A 134 4.26 -11.47 0.20
C VAL A 134 5.37 -12.23 -0.52
N VAL A 135 5.11 -13.51 -0.81
CA VAL A 135 5.99 -14.36 -1.64
C VAL A 135 5.30 -14.63 -2.96
N LEU A 136 5.98 -14.33 -4.06
CA LEU A 136 5.49 -14.45 -5.44
C LEU A 136 6.44 -15.29 -6.28
N ASP A 137 5.90 -15.95 -7.31
CA ASP A 137 6.74 -16.55 -8.35
C ASP A 137 7.35 -15.47 -9.25
N LEU A 138 8.61 -15.67 -9.65
CA LEU A 138 9.35 -14.73 -10.47
C LEU A 138 8.71 -14.56 -11.87
N GLU A 139 8.10 -15.62 -12.42
CA GLU A 139 7.41 -15.54 -13.72
C GLU A 139 6.23 -14.57 -13.68
N ILE A 140 5.40 -14.66 -12.64
CA ILE A 140 4.26 -13.75 -12.42
C ILE A 140 4.78 -12.33 -12.22
N TYR A 141 5.83 -12.18 -11.41
CA TYR A 141 6.46 -10.89 -11.16
C TYR A 141 6.99 -10.24 -12.46
N ASN A 142 7.72 -11.00 -13.27
CA ASN A 142 8.28 -10.52 -14.54
C ASN A 142 7.18 -10.17 -15.53
N LYS A 143 6.10 -10.95 -15.60
CA LYS A 143 4.95 -10.65 -16.46
C LYS A 143 4.26 -9.34 -16.07
N ILE A 144 4.16 -9.06 -14.76
CA ILE A 144 3.66 -7.76 -14.29
C ILE A 144 4.61 -6.65 -14.73
N GLN A 145 5.93 -6.84 -14.59
CA GLN A 145 6.91 -5.84 -14.99
C GLN A 145 6.89 -5.58 -16.51
N GLU A 146 6.77 -6.63 -17.32
CA GLU A 146 6.65 -6.53 -18.77
C GLU A 146 5.34 -5.83 -19.18
N MET A 147 4.22 -6.14 -18.52
CA MET A 147 2.94 -5.45 -18.73
C MET A 147 3.02 -3.95 -18.39
N MET A 148 3.84 -3.58 -17.40
CA MET A 148 4.10 -2.18 -17.06
C MET A 148 4.92 -1.46 -18.14
N GLU A 149 5.76 -2.17 -18.88
CA GLU A 149 6.62 -1.61 -19.94
C GLU A 149 5.93 -1.58 -21.31
N GLN A 150 4.97 -2.48 -21.58
CA GLN A 150 4.28 -2.62 -22.87
C GLN A 150 3.21 -1.55 -23.17
N GLY A 151 3.13 -0.46 -22.39
CA GLY A 151 2.59 0.81 -22.87
C GLY A 151 1.20 1.24 -22.41
N GLN A 152 0.59 0.59 -21.42
CA GLN A 152 -0.66 1.08 -20.81
C GLN A 152 -0.43 2.08 -19.67
N TYR A 153 0.81 2.17 -19.17
CA TYR A 153 1.16 2.90 -17.96
C TYR A 153 2.38 3.80 -18.18
N LYS A 154 2.27 5.05 -17.74
CA LYS A 154 3.32 6.06 -17.83
C LYS A 154 3.91 6.36 -16.47
N LYS A 155 5.22 6.20 -16.32
CA LYS A 155 5.91 6.56 -15.07
C LYS A 155 5.87 8.08 -14.82
N LEU A 156 5.46 8.47 -13.63
CA LEU A 156 5.39 9.83 -13.12
C LEU A 156 6.56 10.16 -12.19
N ARG A 157 6.83 11.45 -12.05
CA ARG A 157 7.93 11.97 -11.22
C ARG A 157 7.51 12.41 -9.80
N LYS A 158 6.21 12.47 -9.48
CA LYS A 158 5.70 13.01 -8.21
C LYS A 158 4.35 12.41 -7.79
N ASP A 159 4.12 12.34 -6.49
CA ASP A 159 2.88 11.92 -5.84
C ASP A 159 1.72 12.94 -6.05
N PRO A 160 0.58 12.51 -6.61
CA PRO A 160 -0.61 13.35 -6.86
C PRO A 160 -1.76 13.18 -5.86
N THR A 161 -1.59 12.39 -4.79
CA THR A 161 -2.69 11.85 -3.96
C THR A 161 -3.46 12.89 -3.11
N SER A 162 -3.00 14.14 -3.01
CA SER A 162 -3.54 15.13 -2.06
C SER A 162 -4.92 15.72 -2.38
N SER A 163 -5.60 15.35 -3.48
CA SER A 163 -6.63 16.23 -4.05
C SER A 163 -7.98 15.62 -4.44
N ILE A 164 -8.28 14.34 -4.19
CA ILE A 164 -9.46 13.73 -4.84
C ILE A 164 -10.21 12.72 -3.95
N GLU A 165 -11.45 13.07 -3.56
CA GLU A 165 -12.51 12.12 -3.16
C GLU A 165 -13.89 12.65 -3.60
N ILE A 166 -14.64 11.90 -4.43
CA ILE A 166 -16.07 12.16 -4.74
C ILE A 166 -16.81 10.81 -4.95
N LYS A 167 -18.09 10.73 -4.52
CA LYS A 167 -19.02 9.57 -4.58
C LYS A 167 -20.09 9.67 -5.68
N GLU A 168 -20.59 8.52 -6.15
CA GLU A 168 -21.40 8.27 -7.36
C GLU A 168 -22.94 8.42 -7.27
N GLY A 169 -23.59 8.58 -8.44
CA GLY A 169 -25.04 8.46 -8.70
C GLY A 169 -25.37 7.87 -10.11
N ILE A 170 -26.55 7.23 -10.25
CA ILE A 170 -26.94 6.26 -11.32
C ILE A 170 -27.84 6.88 -12.43
N THR A 171 -27.79 6.33 -13.66
CA THR A 171 -28.53 6.73 -14.88
C THR A 171 -29.88 6.00 -15.11
N THR A 172 -30.69 6.48 -16.07
CA THR A 172 -32.13 6.17 -16.27
C THR A 172 -32.47 5.00 -17.20
N SER A 173 -31.54 4.46 -18.00
CA SER A 173 -31.78 3.32 -18.92
C SER A 173 -31.57 1.95 -18.27
N ALA A 174 -31.38 1.92 -16.95
CA ALA A 174 -31.04 0.74 -16.19
C ALA A 174 -32.29 0.02 -15.67
N VAL A 175 -32.31 -1.30 -15.81
CA VAL A 175 -33.26 -2.14 -15.08
C VAL A 175 -32.88 -2.12 -13.61
N LYS A 176 -33.72 -1.51 -12.77
CA LYS A 176 -33.41 -1.30 -11.35
C LYS A 176 -33.36 -2.60 -10.54
N ASN A 177 -34.25 -3.55 -10.85
CA ASN A 177 -34.36 -4.84 -10.17
C ASN A 177 -35.23 -5.81 -10.99
N THR A 178 -35.31 -7.06 -10.55
CA THR A 178 -36.10 -8.13 -11.19
C THR A 178 -37.59 -7.80 -11.31
N HIS A 179 -38.16 -7.01 -10.39
CA HIS A 179 -39.57 -6.63 -10.45
C HIS A 179 -39.82 -5.62 -11.58
N HIS A 180 -38.97 -4.59 -11.68
CA HIS A 180 -38.98 -3.60 -12.76
C HIS A 180 -38.77 -4.26 -14.12
N PHE A 181 -37.90 -5.27 -14.20
CA PHE A 181 -37.74 -6.07 -15.42
C PHE A 181 -39.04 -6.81 -15.79
N GLY A 182 -39.70 -7.42 -14.80
CA GLY A 182 -40.96 -8.12 -14.99
C GLY A 182 -42.09 -7.19 -15.45
N GLU A 183 -42.12 -5.95 -14.97
CA GLU A 183 -43.05 -4.92 -15.45
C GLU A 183 -42.79 -4.55 -16.91
N ILE A 184 -41.52 -4.27 -17.26
CA ILE A 184 -41.13 -3.93 -18.64
C ILE A 184 -41.51 -5.05 -19.62
N ILE A 185 -41.22 -6.32 -19.28
CA ILE A 185 -41.51 -7.46 -20.17
C ILE A 185 -43.02 -7.73 -20.29
N ARG A 186 -43.81 -7.50 -19.23
CA ARG A 186 -45.27 -7.70 -19.28
C ARG A 186 -45.96 -6.80 -20.30
N GLU A 187 -45.40 -5.63 -20.57
CA GLU A 187 -45.92 -4.68 -21.56
C GLU A 187 -45.48 -5.01 -22.99
N GLN A 188 -44.59 -5.98 -23.19
CA GLN A 188 -44.08 -6.38 -24.51
C GLN A 188 -44.81 -7.63 -25.02
N HIS A 189 -45.31 -7.57 -26.25
CA HIS A 189 -45.89 -8.74 -26.93
C HIS A 189 -44.79 -9.56 -27.60
N ILE A 190 -44.25 -10.55 -26.87
CA ILE A 190 -43.25 -11.49 -27.38
C ILE A 190 -43.96 -12.71 -28.00
N THR A 191 -43.66 -12.99 -29.27
CA THR A 191 -44.17 -14.14 -30.03
C THR A 191 -43.12 -15.25 -30.12
N GLN A 192 -43.54 -16.46 -30.51
CA GLN A 192 -42.60 -17.60 -30.68
C GLN A 192 -41.63 -17.42 -31.86
N GLN A 193 -41.86 -16.42 -32.74
CA GLN A 193 -40.94 -16.09 -33.82
C GLN A 193 -39.86 -15.07 -33.40
N ASP A 194 -39.95 -14.49 -32.20
CA ASP A 194 -38.99 -13.48 -31.74
C ASP A 194 -37.74 -14.14 -31.15
N PRO A 195 -36.55 -13.93 -31.74
CA PRO A 195 -35.32 -14.48 -31.21
C PRO A 195 -34.85 -13.69 -29.98
N LEU A 196 -34.49 -14.40 -28.91
CA LEU A 196 -33.77 -13.80 -27.79
C LEU A 196 -32.28 -13.68 -28.15
N VAL A 197 -31.77 -12.46 -28.15
CA VAL A 197 -30.35 -12.17 -28.40
C VAL A 197 -29.73 -11.55 -27.15
N SER A 198 -28.63 -12.11 -26.68
CA SER A 198 -27.83 -11.59 -25.58
C SER A 198 -26.48 -11.13 -26.10
N PHE A 199 -26.10 -9.90 -25.79
CA PHE A 199 -24.79 -9.34 -26.09
C PHE A 199 -24.02 -9.15 -24.79
N ASP A 200 -22.78 -9.63 -24.77
CA ASP A 200 -21.85 -9.39 -23.66
C ASP A 200 -20.74 -8.45 -24.12
N VAL A 201 -20.40 -7.47 -23.28
CA VAL A 201 -19.34 -6.49 -23.59
C VAL A 201 -18.04 -6.97 -22.96
N THR A 202 -17.09 -7.37 -23.80
CA THR A 202 -15.76 -7.78 -23.34
C THR A 202 -14.99 -6.61 -22.74
N SER A 203 -14.58 -6.76 -21.48
CA SER A 203 -13.73 -5.81 -20.77
C SER A 203 -14.23 -4.35 -20.85
N LEU A 204 -15.54 -4.15 -20.62
CA LEU A 204 -16.22 -2.85 -20.70
C LEU A 204 -15.37 -1.71 -20.13
N PHE A 205 -14.92 -1.88 -18.88
CA PHE A 205 -14.22 -0.85 -18.12
C PHE A 205 -12.82 -0.47 -18.64
N THR A 206 -12.13 -1.38 -19.35
CA THR A 206 -10.80 -1.11 -19.94
C THR A 206 -10.87 -0.65 -21.38
N ASN A 207 -12.07 -0.68 -21.99
CA ASN A 207 -12.26 -0.40 -23.40
C ASN A 207 -13.15 0.82 -23.65
N VAL A 208 -13.65 1.50 -22.61
CA VAL A 208 -14.41 2.75 -22.80
C VAL A 208 -13.47 3.84 -23.33
N PRO A 209 -13.72 4.41 -24.53
CA PRO A 209 -13.00 5.57 -25.02
C PRO A 209 -13.43 6.82 -24.25
N THR A 210 -12.60 7.21 -23.28
CA THR A 210 -12.87 8.30 -22.33
C THR A 210 -13.20 9.63 -23.01
N ASN A 211 -12.50 9.99 -24.09
CA ASN A 211 -12.77 11.21 -24.85
C ASN A 211 -14.20 11.24 -25.42
N LYS A 212 -14.65 10.14 -26.04
CA LYS A 212 -16.00 10.04 -26.58
C LYS A 212 -17.05 10.06 -25.46
N ALA A 213 -16.76 9.39 -24.34
CA ALA A 213 -17.66 9.41 -23.19
C ALA A 213 -17.81 10.82 -22.60
N LEU A 214 -16.71 11.60 -22.53
CA LEU A 214 -16.74 13.01 -22.12
C LEU A 214 -17.56 13.87 -23.08
N ASP A 215 -17.44 13.65 -24.40
CA ASP A 215 -18.25 14.38 -25.39
C ASP A 215 -19.75 14.11 -25.20
N ILE A 216 -20.12 12.85 -24.95
CA ILE A 216 -21.50 12.45 -24.66
C ILE A 216 -22.00 13.10 -23.36
N VAL A 217 -21.18 13.11 -22.31
CA VAL A 217 -21.52 13.79 -21.04
C VAL A 217 -21.77 15.27 -21.28
N LYS A 218 -20.88 15.95 -22.01
CA LYS A 218 -21.02 17.39 -22.33
C LYS A 218 -22.31 17.67 -23.11
N LYS A 219 -22.62 16.83 -24.09
CA LYS A 219 -23.85 16.93 -24.88
C LYS A 219 -25.08 16.78 -23.97
N LYS A 220 -25.15 15.72 -23.16
CA LYS A 220 -26.28 15.48 -22.25
C LYS A 220 -26.45 16.59 -21.21
N LEU A 221 -25.37 17.16 -20.70
CA LEU A 221 -25.41 18.32 -19.80
C LEU A 221 -25.94 19.58 -20.49
N SER A 222 -25.63 19.77 -21.78
CA SER A 222 -26.09 20.93 -22.55
C SER A 222 -27.57 20.83 -22.94
N GLU A 223 -28.08 19.62 -23.10
CA GLU A 223 -29.48 19.34 -23.41
C GLU A 223 -30.38 19.36 -22.16
N ASP A 224 -29.80 19.29 -20.96
CA ASP A 224 -30.55 19.30 -19.71
C ASP A 224 -30.96 20.71 -19.27
N GLN A 225 -32.20 21.07 -19.59
CA GLN A 225 -32.80 22.36 -19.21
C GLN A 225 -32.95 22.56 -17.70
N ALA A 226 -32.94 21.49 -16.89
CA ALA A 226 -33.08 21.58 -15.45
C ALA A 226 -31.73 21.65 -14.71
N LEU A 227 -30.60 21.64 -15.43
CA LEU A 227 -29.27 21.58 -14.83
C LEU A 227 -29.01 22.77 -13.88
N GLU A 228 -29.41 23.98 -14.29
CA GLU A 228 -29.24 25.22 -13.50
C GLU A 228 -29.98 25.18 -12.16
N HIS A 229 -31.07 24.41 -12.08
CA HIS A 229 -31.82 24.23 -10.83
C HIS A 229 -31.18 23.19 -9.90
N ARG A 230 -30.34 22.29 -10.43
CA ARG A 230 -29.67 21.22 -9.66
C ARG A 230 -28.30 21.62 -9.16
N THR A 231 -27.61 22.51 -9.87
CA THR A 231 -26.25 22.93 -9.53
C THR A 231 -25.95 24.34 -10.02
N SER A 232 -25.12 25.06 -9.27
CA SER A 232 -24.57 26.37 -9.65
C SER A 232 -23.32 26.26 -10.53
N LEU A 233 -22.83 25.04 -10.79
CA LEU A 233 -21.63 24.82 -11.58
C LEU A 233 -21.91 24.95 -13.08
N SER A 234 -21.04 25.65 -13.79
CA SER A 234 -21.10 25.70 -15.25
C SER A 234 -20.73 24.34 -15.86
N ILE A 235 -21.28 24.04 -17.04
CA ILE A 235 -20.96 22.82 -17.79
C ILE A 235 -19.44 22.70 -17.99
N ASN A 236 -18.75 23.79 -18.31
CA ASN A 236 -17.30 23.78 -18.49
C ASN A 236 -16.56 23.36 -17.21
N MET A 237 -16.98 23.87 -16.05
CA MET A 237 -16.37 23.53 -14.77
C MET A 237 -16.63 22.07 -14.38
N ILE A 238 -17.83 21.55 -14.65
CA ILE A 238 -18.15 20.12 -14.47
C ILE A 238 -17.27 19.25 -15.37
N MET A 239 -17.10 19.65 -16.65
CA MET A 239 -16.27 18.92 -17.60
C MET A 239 -14.78 18.97 -17.24
N GLU A 240 -14.28 20.10 -16.73
CA GLU A 240 -12.91 20.22 -16.23
C GLU A 240 -12.67 19.31 -15.02
N MET A 241 -13.60 19.29 -14.05
CA MET A 241 -13.52 18.40 -12.90
C MET A 241 -13.57 16.92 -13.33
N LEU A 242 -14.47 16.56 -14.24
CA LEU A 242 -14.59 15.19 -14.74
C LEU A 242 -13.34 14.76 -15.51
N ASN A 243 -12.80 15.63 -16.36
CA ASN A 243 -11.56 15.40 -17.08
C ASN A 243 -10.37 15.27 -16.13
N MET A 244 -10.33 16.06 -15.05
CA MET A 244 -9.33 15.90 -13.99
C MET A 244 -9.45 14.51 -13.36
N CYS A 245 -10.63 14.11 -12.90
CA CYS A 245 -10.82 12.82 -12.22
C CYS A 245 -10.55 11.60 -13.11
N ILE A 246 -10.80 11.69 -14.42
CA ILE A 246 -10.51 10.61 -15.38
C ILE A 246 -9.02 10.50 -15.67
N ASN A 247 -8.31 11.62 -15.79
CA ASN A 247 -6.88 11.63 -16.13
C ASN A 247 -5.95 11.48 -14.92
N THR A 248 -6.49 11.55 -13.70
CA THR A 248 -5.72 11.45 -12.44
C THR A 248 -5.69 10.01 -11.89
N THR A 249 -5.53 9.05 -12.80
CA THR A 249 -5.51 7.62 -12.51
C THR A 249 -4.09 7.16 -12.23
N TYR A 250 -3.63 7.46 -11.01
CA TYR A 250 -2.26 7.23 -10.59
C TYR A 250 -2.15 6.08 -9.59
N PHE A 251 -1.07 5.31 -9.66
CA PHE A 251 -0.73 4.29 -8.68
C PHE A 251 0.78 4.20 -8.46
N GLN A 252 1.19 3.67 -7.32
CA GLN A 252 2.60 3.49 -6.99
C GLN A 252 2.97 2.01 -7.07
N LEU A 253 4.09 1.72 -7.72
CA LEU A 253 4.70 0.40 -7.77
C LEU A 253 6.22 0.55 -7.59
N TYR A 254 6.81 -0.16 -6.64
CA TYR A 254 8.25 -0.10 -6.31
C TYR A 254 8.83 1.32 -6.13
N ASN A 255 8.09 2.20 -5.43
CA ASN A 255 8.43 3.64 -5.25
C ASN A 255 8.39 4.50 -6.50
N ASP A 256 7.97 3.95 -7.62
CA ASP A 256 7.72 4.69 -8.84
C ASP A 256 6.22 4.91 -8.99
N PHE A 257 5.84 6.14 -9.36
CA PHE A 257 4.46 6.47 -9.64
C PHE A 257 4.18 6.16 -11.10
N TYR A 258 2.97 5.70 -11.41
CA TYR A 258 2.51 5.38 -12.75
C TYR A 258 1.14 6.00 -12.96
N GLN A 259 0.87 6.45 -14.18
CA GLN A 259 -0.42 6.95 -14.65
C GLN A 259 -0.94 5.99 -15.71
N GLN A 260 -2.21 5.61 -15.59
CA GLN A 260 -2.87 4.84 -16.64
C GLN A 260 -3.24 5.80 -17.79
N GLU A 261 -2.74 5.54 -19.00
CA GLU A 261 -3.00 6.40 -20.17
C GLU A 261 -4.32 6.05 -20.88
N PHE A 262 -4.77 4.80 -20.74
CA PHE A 262 -5.97 4.30 -21.43
C PHE A 262 -7.04 3.86 -20.43
N SER A 263 -8.23 4.46 -20.57
CA SER A 263 -9.42 4.24 -19.73
C SER A 263 -9.27 4.69 -18.27
N VAL A 264 -10.36 4.67 -17.51
CA VAL A 264 -10.37 5.07 -16.09
C VAL A 264 -9.82 3.91 -15.25
N ALA A 265 -9.10 4.22 -14.16
CA ALA A 265 -8.60 3.21 -13.24
C ALA A 265 -9.72 2.32 -12.70
N MET A 266 -9.49 1.01 -12.73
CA MET A 266 -10.39 0.06 -12.08
C MET A 266 -10.53 0.39 -10.59
N GLY A 267 -11.78 0.44 -10.11
CA GLY A 267 -12.10 0.88 -8.74
C GLY A 267 -12.38 2.37 -8.59
N SER A 268 -12.26 3.17 -9.66
CA SER A 268 -12.70 4.56 -9.66
C SER A 268 -14.22 4.64 -9.50
N PRO A 269 -14.73 5.45 -8.54
CA PRO A 269 -16.15 5.77 -8.39
C PRO A 269 -16.58 6.78 -9.45
N LEU A 270 -16.07 6.72 -10.67
CA LEU A 270 -16.63 7.42 -11.81
C LEU A 270 -16.73 6.51 -13.03
N LEU A 271 -15.95 5.41 -13.02
CA LEU A 271 -15.87 4.49 -14.13
C LEU A 271 -17.22 3.80 -14.40
N PRO A 272 -17.97 3.30 -13.39
CA PRO A 272 -19.34 2.84 -13.59
C PRO A 272 -20.25 3.88 -14.23
N ILE A 273 -20.23 5.14 -13.74
CA ILE A 273 -21.09 6.21 -14.28
C ILE A 273 -20.75 6.51 -15.73
N VAL A 274 -19.48 6.77 -16.03
CA VAL A 274 -19.01 7.13 -17.37
C VAL A 274 -19.28 5.99 -18.35
N SER A 275 -19.06 4.74 -17.93
CA SER A 275 -19.35 3.56 -18.76
C SER A 275 -20.85 3.41 -19.02
N ASN A 276 -21.70 3.63 -18.02
CA ASN A 276 -23.16 3.57 -18.18
C ASN A 276 -23.69 4.66 -19.12
N ILE A 277 -23.14 5.87 -19.03
CA ILE A 277 -23.52 6.96 -19.94
C ILE A 277 -23.11 6.63 -21.37
N PHE A 278 -21.91 6.10 -21.57
CA PHE A 278 -21.38 5.72 -22.88
C PHE A 278 -22.18 4.57 -23.50
N ILE A 279 -22.44 3.49 -22.75
CA ILE A 279 -23.24 2.35 -23.23
C ILE A 279 -24.68 2.77 -23.47
N GLY A 280 -25.26 3.61 -22.60
CA GLY A 280 -26.61 4.13 -22.82
C GLY A 280 -26.73 4.90 -24.13
N ASP A 281 -25.70 5.62 -24.57
CA ASP A 281 -25.68 6.33 -25.85
C ASP A 281 -25.50 5.39 -27.05
N ILE A 282 -24.76 4.28 -26.89
CA ILE A 282 -24.59 3.26 -27.96
C ILE A 282 -25.88 2.48 -28.20
N VAL A 283 -26.65 2.23 -27.13
CA VAL A 283 -27.86 1.40 -27.16
C VAL A 283 -29.11 2.19 -27.58
N THR A 284 -29.06 3.53 -27.55
CA THR A 284 -30.17 4.41 -27.95
C THR A 284 -30.04 4.83 -29.42
#